data_AF-A0A413T058-F1
#
_entry.id   AF-A0A413T058-F1
#
_cell.length_a   1.000
_cell.length_b   1.000
_cell.length_c   1.000
_cell.angle_alpha   90.00
_cell.angle_beta   90.00
_cell.angle_gamma   90.00
#
_symmetry.space_group_name_H-M   'P 1'
#
loop_
_entity.id
_entity.type
_entity.pdbx_description
1 polymer ?
#
loop_
_entity_poly.entity_id
_entity_poly.type
_entity_poly.pdbx_seq_one_letter_code
_entity_poly.pdbx_strand_id
1 'polypeptide(L)'
;MDICEQSQLAIVSALKEAIGHYAAGEKDSVITDIHLLPRQDSGELVIFDDDDEELARTIIDEWVDYESDDFYTQVEPLLRSAVMTLKDEGALDKLCLLKPYSFVLVDDEKETVAELLLMDEEETMLLSDELLKGLDEELDTFLKELLEK
;
A
#
# COMPACT_ATOMS: atom_id res chain seq x y z
N MET A 1 5.59 -13.35 -8.40
CA MET A 1 5.17 -12.65 -9.64
C MET A 1 6.13 -11.51 -9.77
N ASP A 2 6.86 -11.44 -10.87
CA ASP A 2 7.80 -10.33 -11.08
C ASP A 2 7.04 -9.21 -11.79
N ILE A 3 7.08 -8.00 -11.22
CA ILE A 3 6.52 -6.80 -11.85
C ILE A 3 7.64 -5.83 -12.23
N CYS A 4 7.44 -5.05 -13.28
CA CYS A 4 8.43 -4.07 -13.70
C CYS A 4 8.50 -2.87 -12.74
N GLU A 5 9.58 -2.11 -12.84
CA GLU A 5 9.82 -0.90 -12.06
C GLU A 5 8.67 0.12 -12.21
N GLN A 6 8.12 0.27 -13.41
CA GLN A 6 7.00 1.19 -13.65
C GLN A 6 5.77 0.82 -12.82
N SER A 7 5.45 -0.46 -12.71
CA SER A 7 4.34 -0.96 -11.90
C SER A 7 4.62 -0.81 -10.39
N GLN A 8 5.85 -1.03 -9.96
CA GLN A 8 6.25 -0.78 -8.55
C GLN A 8 6.05 0.70 -8.19
N LEU A 9 6.48 1.60 -9.08
CA LEU A 9 6.30 3.04 -8.91
C LEU A 9 4.84 3.46 -8.92
N ALA A 10 4.02 2.83 -9.75
CA ALA A 10 2.59 3.07 -9.81
C ALA A 10 1.92 2.72 -8.48
N ILE A 11 2.28 1.58 -7.87
CA ILE A 11 1.79 1.17 -6.54
C ILE A 11 2.18 2.20 -5.48
N VAL A 12 3.46 2.56 -5.41
CA VAL A 12 3.94 3.53 -4.40
C VAL A 12 3.29 4.91 -4.60
N SER A 13 3.11 5.34 -5.84
CA SER A 13 2.46 6.61 -6.16
C SER A 13 0.99 6.62 -5.75
N ALA A 14 0.25 5.55 -6.03
CA ALA A 14 -1.15 5.41 -5.62
C ALA A 14 -1.28 5.40 -4.08
N LEU A 15 -0.38 4.71 -3.38
CA LEU A 15 -0.35 4.74 -1.92
C LEU A 15 -0.05 6.14 -1.37
N LYS A 16 0.92 6.86 -1.96
CA LYS A 16 1.25 8.25 -1.60
C LYS A 16 0.07 9.19 -1.83
N GLU A 17 -0.66 9.03 -2.94
CA GLU A 17 -1.89 9.75 -3.23
C GLU A 17 -2.95 9.46 -2.16
N ALA A 18 -3.23 8.18 -1.89
CA ALA A 18 -4.24 7.77 -0.91
C ALA A 18 -3.96 8.31 0.50
N ILE A 19 -2.74 8.14 1.02
CA ILE A 19 -2.39 8.68 2.35
C ILE A 19 -2.36 10.21 2.36
N GLY A 20 -2.21 10.86 1.20
CA GLY A 20 -2.29 12.31 1.03
C GLY A 20 -3.64 12.89 1.45
N HIS A 21 -4.72 12.11 1.36
CA HIS A 21 -6.04 12.50 1.88
C HIS A 21 -6.04 12.70 3.40
N TYR A 22 -5.08 12.09 4.11
CA TYR A 22 -4.93 12.18 5.56
C TYR A 22 -3.73 13.05 5.99
N ALA A 23 -3.04 13.70 5.05
CA ALA A 23 -1.94 14.60 5.36
C ALA A 23 -2.47 15.94 5.91
N ALA A 24 -2.08 16.29 7.14
CA ALA A 24 -2.26 17.57 7.83
C ALA A 24 -3.44 18.48 7.41
N GLY A 25 -4.61 18.26 8.03
CA GLY A 25 -5.72 19.22 8.11
C GLY A 25 -5.93 19.77 9.52
N GLU A 26 -6.30 21.06 9.65
CA GLU A 26 -6.74 21.64 10.92
C GLU A 26 -8.12 21.06 11.32
N LYS A 27 -8.11 20.15 12.30
CA LYS A 27 -9.22 19.62 13.11
C LYS A 27 -9.65 18.20 12.75
N ASP A 28 -9.65 17.42 13.82
CA ASP A 28 -10.20 16.07 13.99
C ASP A 28 -9.39 14.96 13.30
N SER A 29 -8.70 14.18 14.14
CA SER A 29 -8.07 12.94 13.73
C SER A 29 -9.15 11.95 13.27
N VAL A 30 -8.95 11.35 12.10
CA VAL A 30 -9.92 10.44 11.47
C VAL A 30 -9.70 9.02 12.00
N ILE A 31 -10.78 8.27 12.23
CA ILE A 31 -10.74 6.85 12.57
C ILE A 31 -11.09 6.10 11.29
N THR A 32 -10.10 5.46 10.68
CA THR A 32 -10.29 4.61 9.49
C THR A 32 -9.06 3.72 9.32
N ASP A 33 -9.27 2.50 8.84
CA ASP A 33 -8.24 1.71 8.18
C ASP A 33 -8.13 2.10 6.69
N ILE A 34 -7.09 1.59 6.03
CA ILE A 34 -6.84 1.80 4.60
C ILE A 34 -6.83 0.43 3.92
N HIS A 35 -7.77 0.22 3.01
CA HIS A 35 -7.95 -1.03 2.30
C HIS A 35 -7.29 -0.98 0.91
N LEU A 36 -6.55 -2.04 0.58
CA LEU A 36 -5.92 -2.26 -0.72
C LEU A 36 -6.60 -3.43 -1.40
N LEU A 37 -7.27 -3.16 -2.53
CA LEU A 37 -7.94 -4.16 -3.36
C LEU A 37 -7.24 -4.30 -4.70
N PRO A 38 -6.38 -5.33 -4.86
CA PRO A 38 -5.88 -5.72 -6.16
C PRO A 38 -6.95 -6.55 -6.89
N ARG A 39 -7.26 -6.15 -8.12
CA ARG A 39 -8.21 -6.81 -9.02
C ARG A 39 -7.46 -7.55 -10.11
N GLN A 40 -7.50 -8.88 -10.06
CA GLN A 40 -6.84 -9.73 -11.06
C GLN A 40 -7.50 -9.62 -12.44
N ASP A 41 -8.81 -9.39 -12.49
CA ASP A 41 -9.58 -9.34 -13.73
C ASP A 41 -9.38 -8.04 -14.54
N SER A 42 -9.18 -6.91 -13.86
CA SER A 42 -8.95 -5.60 -14.48
C SER A 42 -7.50 -5.14 -14.43
N GLY A 43 -6.66 -5.76 -13.61
CA GLY A 43 -5.31 -5.31 -13.30
C GLY A 43 -5.27 -4.03 -12.46
N GLU A 44 -6.38 -3.63 -11.84
CA GLU A 44 -6.43 -2.42 -11.01
C GLU A 44 -5.94 -2.70 -9.59
N LEU A 45 -5.18 -1.76 -9.03
CA LEU A 45 -5.07 -1.60 -7.58
C LEU A 45 -5.97 -0.43 -7.17
N VAL A 46 -6.98 -0.71 -6.35
CA VAL A 46 -7.89 0.32 -5.81
C VAL A 46 -7.61 0.45 -4.31
N ILE A 47 -7.45 1.70 -3.84
CA ILE A 47 -7.21 2.02 -2.44
C ILE A 47 -8.40 2.82 -1.92
N PHE A 48 -8.96 2.42 -0.79
CA PHE A 48 -10.14 3.02 -0.21
C PHE A 48 -10.09 3.04 1.32
N ASP A 49 -10.95 3.83 1.93
CA ASP A 49 -11.12 3.90 3.38
C ASP A 49 -12.19 2.91 3.90
N ASP A 50 -12.50 2.93 5.19
CA ASP A 50 -13.48 2.00 5.79
C ASP A 50 -14.93 2.28 5.37
N ASP A 51 -15.20 3.50 4.90
CA ASP A 51 -16.51 3.95 4.41
C ASP A 51 -16.69 3.69 2.90
N ASP A 52 -15.78 2.92 2.29
CA ASP A 52 -15.73 2.58 0.87
C ASP A 52 -15.47 3.79 -0.06
N GLU A 53 -14.89 4.89 0.44
CA GLU A 53 -14.47 6.03 -0.38
C GLU A 53 -13.15 5.69 -1.11
N GLU A 54 -13.17 5.73 -2.45
CA GLU A 54 -11.96 5.54 -3.27
C GLU A 54 -10.98 6.71 -3.05
N LEU A 55 -9.81 6.40 -2.50
CA LEU A 55 -8.74 7.35 -2.22
C LEU A 55 -7.75 7.46 -3.39
N ALA A 56 -7.46 6.34 -4.05
CA ALA A 56 -6.58 6.29 -5.21
C ALA A 56 -6.80 5.01 -6.02
N ARG A 57 -6.31 5.03 -7.26
CA ARG A 57 -6.31 3.86 -8.15
C ARG A 57 -5.15 3.92 -9.14
N THR A 58 -4.63 2.75 -9.48
CA THR A 58 -3.66 2.59 -10.57
C THR A 58 -3.87 1.27 -11.32
N ILE A 59 -3.31 1.18 -12.54
CA ILE A 59 -3.23 -0.06 -13.32
C ILE A 59 -1.86 -0.71 -13.12
N ILE A 60 -1.86 -2.02 -12.95
CA ILE A 60 -0.70 -2.91 -12.90
C ILE A 60 -0.83 -3.89 -14.06
N ASP A 61 -0.12 -3.62 -15.15
CA ASP A 61 -0.25 -4.37 -16.41
C ASP A 61 0.04 -5.86 -16.21
N GLU A 62 0.97 -6.21 -15.33
CA GLU A 62 1.35 -7.60 -15.06
C GLU A 62 0.27 -8.42 -14.34
N TRP A 63 -0.75 -7.78 -13.77
CA TRP A 63 -1.86 -8.50 -13.13
C TRP A 63 -2.89 -8.99 -14.14
N VAL A 64 -3.08 -8.26 -15.25
CA VAL A 64 -4.09 -8.57 -16.28
C VAL A 64 -3.85 -9.95 -16.91
N ASP A 65 -2.58 -10.29 -17.15
CA ASP A 65 -2.17 -11.54 -17.79
C ASP A 65 -1.81 -12.64 -16.77
N TYR A 66 -2.03 -12.40 -15.48
CA TYR A 66 -1.67 -13.37 -14.44
C TYR A 66 -2.81 -14.36 -14.21
N GLU A 67 -2.66 -15.59 -14.71
CA GLU A 67 -3.74 -16.60 -14.70
C GLU A 67 -3.62 -17.66 -13.57
N SER A 68 -2.75 -17.44 -12.58
CA SER A 68 -2.50 -18.43 -11.52
C SER A 68 -3.37 -18.19 -10.28
N ASP A 69 -3.77 -19.29 -9.61
CA ASP A 69 -4.65 -19.27 -8.43
C ASP A 69 -3.95 -18.73 -7.15
N ASP A 70 -2.65 -18.45 -7.20
CA ASP A 70 -1.86 -17.92 -6.10
C ASP A 70 -1.70 -16.40 -6.13
N PHE A 71 -2.55 -15.68 -6.88
CA PHE A 71 -2.49 -14.22 -7.05
C PHE A 71 -2.27 -13.46 -5.74
N TYR A 72 -3.13 -13.64 -4.74
CA TYR A 72 -2.98 -12.97 -3.45
C TYR A 72 -1.71 -13.38 -2.69
N THR A 73 -1.24 -14.63 -2.85
CA THR A 73 0.06 -15.08 -2.30
C THR A 73 1.23 -14.32 -2.92
N GLN A 74 1.11 -13.90 -4.18
CA GLN A 74 2.15 -13.14 -4.88
C GLN A 74 2.06 -11.63 -4.63
N VAL A 75 0.84 -11.09 -4.52
CA VAL A 75 0.58 -9.66 -4.39
C VAL A 75 0.76 -9.18 -2.94
N GLU A 76 0.45 -10.01 -1.96
CA GLU A 76 0.61 -9.69 -0.54
C GLU A 76 2.03 -9.19 -0.18
N PRO A 77 3.13 -9.92 -0.47
CA PRO A 77 4.47 -9.46 -0.11
C PRO A 77 4.88 -8.20 -0.87
N LEU A 78 4.38 -8.02 -2.10
CA LEU A 78 4.62 -6.83 -2.91
C LEU A 78 3.99 -5.59 -2.27
N LEU A 79 2.70 -5.65 -1.93
CA LEU A 79 1.99 -4.54 -1.30
C LEU A 79 2.48 -4.28 0.12
N ARG A 80 2.81 -5.33 0.88
CA ARG A 80 3.45 -5.18 2.19
C ARG A 80 4.76 -4.41 2.08
N SER A 81 5.62 -4.78 1.13
CA SER A 81 6.88 -4.08 0.91
C SER A 81 6.65 -2.61 0.59
N ALA A 82 5.68 -2.29 -0.28
CA ALA A 82 5.37 -0.90 -0.63
C ALA A 82 4.87 -0.08 0.57
N VAL A 83 4.00 -0.65 1.40
CA VAL A 83 3.51 -0.02 2.64
C VAL A 83 4.65 0.16 3.67
N MET A 84 5.52 -0.83 3.81
CA MET A 84 6.70 -0.75 4.68
C MET A 84 7.69 0.32 4.20
N THR A 85 7.90 0.48 2.90
CA THR A 85 8.72 1.58 2.35
C THR A 85 8.17 2.94 2.78
N LEU A 86 6.85 3.16 2.75
CA LEU A 86 6.25 4.42 3.22
C LEU A 86 6.42 4.64 4.72
N LYS A 87 6.37 3.56 5.51
CA LYS A 87 6.67 3.60 6.95
C LYS A 87 8.12 4.00 7.19
N ASP A 88 9.06 3.35 6.52
CA ASP A 88 10.50 3.58 6.68
C ASP A 88 10.92 4.97 6.18
N GLU A 89 10.23 5.53 5.18
CA GLU A 89 10.37 6.92 4.72
C GLU A 89 9.78 7.96 5.72
N GLY A 90 9.09 7.52 6.77
CA GLY A 90 8.38 8.40 7.72
C GLY A 90 7.19 9.12 7.10
N ALA A 91 6.64 8.62 5.99
CA ALA A 91 5.47 9.20 5.35
C ALA A 91 4.21 9.03 6.21
N LEU A 92 4.11 7.91 6.93
CA LEU A 92 2.96 7.56 7.76
C LEU A 92 2.88 8.35 9.09
N ASP A 93 4.00 8.90 9.56
CA ASP A 93 4.07 9.68 10.80
C ASP A 93 3.33 11.03 10.71
N LYS A 94 3.08 11.49 9.48
CA LYS A 94 2.46 12.79 9.19
C LYS A 94 0.95 12.70 9.02
N LEU A 95 0.39 11.49 9.10
CA LEU A 95 -1.03 11.26 8.90
C LEU A 95 -1.83 11.69 10.13
N CYS A 96 -2.97 12.34 9.91
CA CYS A 96 -3.91 12.71 10.96
C CYS A 96 -4.93 11.57 11.24
N LEU A 97 -4.44 10.34 11.35
CA LEU A 97 -5.24 9.16 11.68
C LEU A 97 -5.14 8.82 13.18
N LEU A 98 -6.25 8.42 13.78
CA LEU A 98 -6.25 7.89 15.14
C LEU A 98 -5.72 6.46 15.15
N LYS A 99 -4.78 6.20 16.06
CA LYS A 99 -4.23 4.87 16.28
C LYS A 99 -5.15 4.04 17.21
N PRO A 100 -5.21 2.71 17.05
CA PRO A 100 -4.58 1.97 15.96
C PRO A 100 -5.35 2.15 14.64
N TYR A 101 -4.61 2.18 13.53
CA TYR A 101 -5.14 2.03 12.19
C TYR A 101 -4.24 1.05 11.40
N SER A 102 -4.79 0.44 10.37
CA SER A 102 -4.13 -0.62 9.62
C SER A 102 -4.18 -0.37 8.10
N PHE A 103 -3.23 -0.98 7.41
CA PHE A 103 -3.29 -1.19 5.97
C PHE A 103 -3.68 -2.64 5.73
N VAL A 104 -4.80 -2.87 5.05
CA VAL A 104 -5.41 -4.19 4.93
C VAL A 104 -5.50 -4.59 3.46
N LEU A 105 -4.98 -5.76 3.13
CA LEU A 105 -5.22 -6.41 1.85
C LEU A 105 -6.58 -7.10 1.89
N VAL A 106 -7.42 -6.79 0.92
CA VAL A 106 -8.76 -7.38 0.76
C VAL A 106 -8.95 -8.00 -0.62
N ASP A 107 -9.87 -8.95 -0.72
CA ASP A 107 -10.26 -9.57 -1.99
C ASP A 107 -11.43 -8.84 -2.67
N ASP A 108 -11.88 -9.35 -3.82
CA ASP A 108 -12.98 -8.78 -4.60
C ASP A 108 -14.32 -8.72 -3.84
N GLU A 109 -14.51 -9.56 -2.82
CA GLU A 109 -15.67 -9.55 -1.93
C GLU A 109 -15.48 -8.60 -0.73
N LYS A 110 -14.34 -7.89 -0.70
CA LYS A 110 -13.85 -7.05 0.40
C LYS A 110 -13.61 -7.83 1.69
N GLU A 111 -13.39 -9.13 1.60
CA GLU A 111 -12.97 -9.93 2.74
C GLU A 111 -11.49 -9.71 3.00
N THR A 112 -11.10 -9.64 4.28
CA THR A 112 -9.70 -9.47 4.66
C THR A 112 -8.88 -10.69 4.27
N VAL A 113 -7.89 -10.48 3.43
CA VAL A 113 -6.88 -11.49 3.08
C VAL A 113 -5.71 -11.43 4.06
N ALA A 114 -5.18 -10.23 4.34
CA ALA A 114 -4.06 -10.04 5.25
C ALA A 114 -3.99 -8.61 5.81
N GLU A 115 -3.51 -8.48 7.04
CA GLU A 115 -3.05 -7.18 7.59
C GLU A 115 -1.61 -6.93 7.13
N LEU A 116 -1.40 -5.88 6.33
CA LEU A 116 -0.09 -5.53 5.74
C LEU A 116 0.77 -4.74 6.73
N LEU A 117 0.15 -3.83 7.49
CA LEU A 117 0.80 -3.04 8.52
C LEU A 117 -0.23 -2.59 9.55
N LEU A 118 0.13 -2.72 10.83
CA LEU A 118 -0.60 -2.11 11.94
C LEU A 118 0.21 -0.91 12.47
N MET A 119 -0.45 0.25 12.58
CA MET A 119 0.10 1.47 13.16
C MET A 119 -0.52 1.70 14.53
N ASP A 120 0.16 1.28 15.59
CA ASP A 120 -0.28 1.43 16.98
C ASP A 120 0.61 2.40 17.79
N GLU A 121 0.26 2.60 19.07
CA GLU A 121 1.07 3.41 20.01
C GLU A 121 2.36 2.70 20.43
N GLU A 122 2.39 1.36 20.36
CA GLU A 122 3.51 0.52 20.80
C GLU A 122 4.38 0.02 19.63
N GLU A 123 4.45 0.71 18.48
CA GLU A 123 5.23 0.34 17.28
C GLU A 123 5.38 -1.19 17.06
N THR A 124 4.29 -1.96 17.24
CA THR A 124 4.40 -3.41 17.13
C THR A 124 4.49 -3.78 15.66
N MET A 125 5.72 -3.94 15.17
CA MET A 125 5.94 -4.43 13.82
C MET A 125 5.40 -5.87 13.72
N LEU A 126 4.44 -6.09 12.82
CA LEU A 126 4.04 -7.44 12.42
C LEU A 126 5.24 -8.11 11.75
N LEU A 127 5.90 -9.02 12.47
CA LEU A 127 7.02 -9.80 11.95
C LEU A 127 6.51 -10.74 10.86
N SER A 128 6.83 -10.43 9.59
CA SER A 128 6.77 -11.38 8.48
C SER A 128 8.19 -11.61 7.98
N ASP A 129 8.56 -12.89 7.83
CA ASP A 129 9.95 -13.40 7.84
C ASP A 129 10.83 -13.05 6.61
N GLU A 130 10.39 -12.22 5.68
CA GLU A 130 11.14 -11.94 4.44
C GLU A 130 11.01 -10.47 3.99
N LEU A 131 11.68 -9.55 4.69
CA LEU A 131 11.87 -8.18 4.22
C LEU A 131 13.37 -7.93 3.94
N LEU A 132 13.66 -7.30 2.78
CA LEU A 132 14.95 -6.71 2.35
C LEU A 132 15.83 -7.47 1.33
N LYS A 133 15.30 -8.09 0.27
CA LYS A 133 16.18 -8.55 -0.84
C LYS A 133 15.76 -8.23 -2.28
N GLY A 134 14.72 -7.43 -2.54
CA GLY A 134 14.22 -7.28 -3.92
C GLY A 134 13.85 -5.88 -4.43
N LEU A 135 13.72 -4.87 -3.57
CA LEU A 135 13.49 -3.48 -3.99
C LEU A 135 14.85 -2.76 -3.96
N ASP A 136 15.64 -3.03 -4.98
CA ASP A 136 17.03 -2.58 -5.13
C ASP A 136 17.11 -1.04 -5.24
N GLU A 137 18.25 -0.49 -4.83
CA GLU A 137 18.61 0.93 -4.62
C GLU A 137 18.17 1.95 -5.70
N GLU A 138 17.78 1.46 -6.89
CA GLU A 138 17.25 2.25 -8.00
C GLU A 138 15.85 2.83 -7.70
N LEU A 139 14.97 2.05 -7.05
CA LEU A 139 13.64 2.55 -6.67
C LEU A 139 13.74 3.66 -5.62
N ASP A 140 14.61 3.49 -4.61
CA ASP A 140 14.88 4.50 -3.59
C ASP A 140 15.40 5.81 -4.20
N THR A 141 16.25 5.71 -5.22
CA THR A 141 16.81 6.86 -5.92
C THR A 141 15.74 7.57 -6.74
N PHE A 142 14.91 6.83 -7.47
CA PHE A 142 13.79 7.40 -8.22
C PHE A 142 12.75 8.06 -7.32
N LEU A 143 12.36 7.42 -6.21
CA LEU A 143 11.41 7.96 -5.26
C LEU A 143 11.91 9.29 -4.65
N LYS A 144 13.22 9.38 -4.36
CA LYS A 144 13.84 10.65 -3.93
C LYS A 144 13.74 11.73 -4.99
N GLU A 145 14.02 11.41 -6.25
CA GLU A 145 13.92 12.37 -7.36
C GLU A 145 12.48 12.84 -7.64
N LEU A 146 11.48 11.99 -7.37
CA LEU A 146 10.07 12.36 -7.50
C LEU A 146 9.59 13.28 -6.37
N LEU A 147 10.09 13.06 -5.15
CA LEU A 147 9.73 13.85 -3.95
C LEU A 147 10.44 15.22 -3.87
N GLU A 148 11.54 15.41 -4.62
CA GLU A 148 12.31 16.66 -4.65
C GLU A 148 11.79 17.70 -5.69
N LYS A 149 10.62 17.47 -6.31
CA LYS A 149 9.95 18.41 -7.22
C LYS A 149 8.67 18.99 -6.65
#